data_AF-A0A673C0F3-F1
#
_entry.id   AF-A0A673C0F3-F1
#
_cell.length_a   1.000
_cell.length_b   1.000
_cell.length_c   1.000
_cell.angle_alpha   90.00
_cell.angle_beta   90.00
_cell.angle_gamma   90.00
#
_symmetry.space_group_name_H-M   'P 1'
#
loop_
_entity.id
_entity.type
_entity.pdbx_description
1 polymer ?
#
loop_
_entity_poly.entity_id
_entity_poly.type
_entity_poly.pdbx_seq_one_letter_code
_entity_poly.pdbx_strand_id
1 'polypeptide(L)'
;MGASSSGLLDEAKISHIKGLVDSTLQSFSVFYHQQYSAAYCGHLHQEVEPKKEGRGLLLTQRPQYDPEDVLYKGTVKFSCWDEQGKKWKERYTVLRRDYKLEIHDSIETFNRGAAAKLVLQPAGGVVLTTEEESKTLLEKSCAGILNGILHTNTLLKTQPSKCGSTKIII
;
A
#
# COMPACT_ATOMS: atom_id res chain seq x y z
N MET A 1 -16.55 -2.63 -25.91
CA MET A 1 -16.17 -4.04 -25.67
C MET A 1 -15.00 -4.02 -24.71
N GLY A 2 -15.25 -4.39 -23.45
CA GLY A 2 -14.33 -4.15 -22.35
C GLY A 2 -13.10 -5.03 -22.38
N ALA A 3 -11.93 -4.43 -22.22
CA ALA A 3 -10.75 -5.13 -21.74
C ALA A 3 -10.96 -5.45 -20.25
N SER A 4 -11.78 -6.47 -19.97
CA SER A 4 -11.94 -6.97 -18.61
C SER A 4 -10.61 -7.56 -18.15
N SER A 5 -10.15 -7.15 -16.98
CA SER A 5 -9.06 -7.80 -16.23
C SER A 5 -9.33 -9.29 -15.95
N SER A 6 -10.56 -9.77 -16.18
CA SER A 6 -11.02 -11.14 -15.96
C SER A 6 -10.34 -12.20 -16.82
N GLY A 7 -9.69 -11.84 -17.94
CA GLY A 7 -9.00 -12.83 -18.78
C GLY A 7 -7.66 -13.31 -18.22
N LEU A 8 -7.01 -12.52 -17.37
CA LEU A 8 -5.68 -12.84 -16.83
C LEU A 8 -5.75 -13.54 -15.46
N LEU A 9 -6.77 -13.21 -14.66
CA LEU A 9 -7.06 -13.80 -13.35
C LEU A 9 -8.39 -14.56 -13.42
N ASP A 10 -8.37 -15.75 -14.02
CA ASP A 10 -9.50 -16.67 -13.95
C ASP A 10 -9.66 -17.30 -12.55
N GLU A 11 -10.80 -17.93 -12.30
CA GLU A 11 -11.12 -18.52 -10.99
C GLU A 11 -10.09 -19.59 -10.57
N ALA A 12 -9.56 -20.37 -11.52
CA ALA A 12 -8.57 -21.39 -11.23
C ALA A 12 -7.25 -20.79 -10.73
N LYS A 13 -6.77 -19.72 -11.37
CA LYS A 13 -5.58 -18.97 -10.94
C LYS A 13 -5.81 -18.28 -9.61
N ILE A 14 -6.98 -17.69 -9.40
CA ILE A 14 -7.34 -17.09 -8.10
C ILE A 14 -7.30 -18.14 -7.00
N SER A 15 -7.91 -19.31 -7.22
CA SER A 15 -7.88 -20.42 -6.27
C SER A 15 -6.46 -20.92 -6.01
N HIS A 16 -5.62 -20.99 -7.04
CA HIS A 16 -4.22 -21.39 -6.89
C HIS A 16 -3.42 -20.40 -6.04
N ILE A 17 -3.53 -19.09 -6.32
CA ILE A 17 -2.89 -18.03 -5.53
C ILE A 17 -3.34 -18.09 -4.08
N LYS A 18 -4.65 -18.26 -3.83
CA LYS A 18 -5.18 -18.43 -2.47
C LYS A 18 -4.52 -19.62 -1.76
N GLY A 19 -4.41 -20.77 -2.41
CA GLY A 19 -3.75 -21.95 -1.84
C GLY A 19 -2.28 -21.71 -1.47
N LEU A 20 -1.53 -20.97 -2.32
CA LEU A 20 -0.14 -20.58 -2.03
C LEU A 20 -0.04 -19.61 -0.84
N VAL A 21 -0.93 -18.62 -0.79
CA VAL A 21 -1.01 -17.66 0.31
C VAL A 21 -1.35 -18.36 1.62
N ASP A 22 -2.37 -19.21 1.62
CA ASP A 22 -2.81 -19.94 2.81
C ASP A 22 -1.70 -20.87 3.32
N SER A 23 -1.05 -21.64 2.43
CA SER A 23 0.07 -22.51 2.80
C SER A 23 1.25 -21.72 3.40
N THR A 24 1.56 -20.56 2.81
CA THR A 24 2.63 -19.68 3.29
C THR A 24 2.29 -19.09 4.67
N LEU A 25 1.07 -18.60 4.85
CA LEU A 25 0.58 -18.08 6.12
C LEU A 25 0.55 -19.15 7.21
N GLN A 26 0.10 -20.36 6.89
CA GLN A 26 0.11 -21.49 7.82
C GLN A 26 1.53 -21.85 8.25
N SER A 27 2.47 -21.92 7.30
CA SER A 27 3.87 -22.18 7.59
C SER A 27 4.48 -21.09 8.47
N PHE A 28 4.18 -19.82 8.18
CA PHE A 28 4.63 -18.68 8.98
C PHE A 28 4.01 -18.65 10.38
N SER A 29 2.76 -19.10 10.54
CA SER A 29 2.04 -19.08 11.82
C SER A 29 2.77 -19.86 12.90
N VAL A 30 3.38 -21.00 12.56
CA VAL A 30 4.16 -21.83 13.49
C VAL A 30 5.32 -21.03 14.08
N PHE A 31 6.09 -20.36 13.22
CA PHE A 31 7.17 -19.48 13.66
C PHE A 31 6.66 -18.31 14.49
N TYR A 32 5.58 -17.67 14.04
CA TYR A 32 4.97 -16.55 14.75
C TYR A 32 4.55 -16.94 16.17
N HIS A 33 3.89 -18.08 16.38
CA HIS A 33 3.45 -18.54 17.70
C HIS A 33 4.62 -18.82 18.67
N GLN A 34 5.70 -19.42 18.16
CA GLN A 34 6.90 -19.67 18.95
C GLN A 34 7.56 -18.35 19.35
N GLN A 35 7.73 -17.42 18.40
CA GLN A 35 8.34 -16.12 18.66
C GLN A 35 7.48 -15.25 19.57
N TYR A 36 6.15 -15.29 19.42
CA TYR A 36 5.23 -14.57 20.29
C TYR A 36 5.40 -14.98 21.75
N SER A 37 5.48 -16.29 22.02
CA SER A 37 5.65 -16.79 23.38
C SER A 37 6.97 -16.33 24.01
N ALA A 38 8.06 -16.39 23.25
CA ALA A 38 9.37 -15.91 23.71
C ALA A 38 9.39 -14.39 23.95
N ALA A 39 8.83 -13.60 23.01
CA ALA A 39 8.73 -12.15 23.13
C ALA A 39 7.86 -11.74 24.33
N TYR A 40 6.74 -12.43 24.56
CA TYR A 40 5.85 -12.18 25.68
C TYR A 40 6.50 -12.48 27.03
N CYS A 41 7.17 -13.64 27.16
CA CYS A 41 7.95 -13.94 28.36
C CYS A 41 9.06 -12.92 28.61
N GLY A 42 9.76 -12.48 27.55
CA GLY A 42 10.76 -11.41 27.65
C GLY A 42 10.17 -10.07 28.10
N HIS A 43 8.98 -9.72 27.61
CA HIS A 43 8.25 -8.54 28.03
C HIS A 43 7.89 -8.59 29.52
N LEU A 44 7.34 -9.70 30.00
CA LEU A 44 7.04 -9.90 31.42
C LEU A 44 8.31 -9.82 32.28
N HIS A 45 9.40 -10.44 31.83
CA HIS A 45 10.68 -10.37 32.54
C HIS A 45 11.18 -8.93 32.71
N GLN A 46 11.05 -8.09 31.67
CA GLN A 46 11.43 -6.67 31.72
C GLN A 46 10.50 -5.82 32.60
N GLU A 47 9.26 -6.25 32.82
CA GLU A 47 8.30 -5.57 33.68
C GLU A 47 8.53 -5.90 35.16
N VAL A 48 8.86 -7.16 35.47
CA VAL A 48 9.10 -7.62 36.85
C VAL A 48 10.52 -7.34 37.34
N GLU A 49 11.51 -7.34 36.46
CA GLU A 49 12.89 -7.05 36.83
C GLU A 49 13.09 -5.52 36.90
N PRO A 50 13.76 -4.99 37.94
CA PRO A 50 14.04 -3.56 38.03
C PRO A 50 14.87 -3.10 36.84
N LYS A 51 14.30 -2.22 36.01
CA LYS A 51 14.99 -1.63 34.86
C LYS A 51 16.31 -0.98 35.29
N LYS A 52 17.43 -1.51 34.78
CA LYS A 52 18.77 -0.94 34.96
C LYS A 52 18.96 0.36 34.16
N GLU A 53 18.14 0.58 33.13
CA GLU A 53 18.12 1.80 32.33
C GLU A 53 17.24 2.86 33.01
N GLY A 54 17.83 4.04 33.25
CA GLY A 54 17.13 5.18 33.83
C GLY A 54 15.89 5.57 33.01
N ARG A 55 14.84 6.04 33.69
CA ARG A 55 13.68 6.61 33.00
C ARG A 55 14.13 7.81 32.17
N GLY A 56 13.74 7.86 30.90
CA GLY A 56 13.95 9.03 30.05
C GLY A 56 13.35 10.28 30.71
N LEU A 57 14.05 11.41 30.58
CA LEU A 57 13.64 12.69 31.19
C LEU A 57 12.47 13.37 30.45
N LEU A 58 12.15 12.90 29.24
CA LEU A 58 11.07 13.43 28.41
C LEU A 58 9.79 12.63 28.64
N LEU A 59 8.67 13.35 28.71
CA LEU A 59 7.34 12.74 28.67
C LEU A 59 7.17 12.01 27.33
N THR A 60 6.87 10.72 27.40
CA THR A 60 6.67 9.87 26.20
C THR A 60 5.22 9.89 25.72
N GLN A 61 4.29 10.38 26.53
CA GLN A 61 2.88 10.43 26.20
C GLN A 61 2.62 11.58 25.22
N ARG A 62 2.28 11.22 23.98
CA ARG A 62 1.76 12.18 23.00
C ARG A 62 0.30 12.48 23.30
N PRO A 63 -0.21 13.68 22.98
CA PRO A 63 -1.63 13.97 23.05
C PRO A 63 -2.41 12.94 22.22
N GLN A 64 -3.53 12.45 22.76
CA GLN A 64 -4.49 11.70 21.96
C GLN A 64 -5.17 12.69 21.03
N TYR A 65 -5.02 12.44 19.74
CA TYR A 65 -5.58 13.27 18.71
C TYR A 65 -6.72 12.52 18.03
N ASP A 66 -7.70 13.26 17.48
CA ASP A 66 -8.76 12.64 16.71
C ASP A 66 -8.15 12.09 15.40
N PRO A 67 -8.32 10.79 15.08
CA PRO A 67 -7.89 10.23 13.80
C PRO A 67 -8.42 10.99 12.59
N GLU A 68 -9.60 11.61 12.72
CA GLU A 68 -10.25 12.38 11.67
C GLU A 68 -9.67 13.78 11.50
N ASP A 69 -8.77 14.22 12.39
CA ASP A 69 -8.08 15.50 12.26
C ASP A 69 -7.29 15.56 10.95
N VAL A 70 -7.34 16.72 10.29
CA VAL A 70 -6.69 16.93 8.99
C VAL A 70 -5.27 17.43 9.21
N LEU A 71 -4.29 16.68 8.69
CA LEU A 71 -2.89 17.10 8.61
C LEU A 71 -2.62 17.99 7.40
N TYR A 72 -3.25 17.69 6.26
CA TYR A 72 -3.10 18.45 5.03
C TYR A 72 -4.39 18.37 4.20
N LYS A 73 -4.72 19.46 3.51
CA LYS A 73 -5.80 19.49 2.52
C LYS A 73 -5.42 20.40 1.36
N GLY A 74 -5.71 19.99 0.13
CA GLY A 74 -5.34 20.77 -1.04
C GLY A 74 -5.88 20.20 -2.34
N THR A 75 -5.79 20.99 -3.40
CA THR A 75 -6.07 20.51 -4.75
C THR A 75 -4.77 20.05 -5.40
N VAL A 76 -4.74 18.79 -5.83
CA VAL A 76 -3.56 18.18 -6.48
C VAL A 76 -3.97 17.63 -7.85
N LYS A 77 -3.05 17.67 -8.81
CA LYS A 77 -3.26 17.09 -10.15
C LYS A 77 -2.95 15.60 -10.13
N PHE A 78 -3.96 14.78 -10.42
CA PHE A 78 -3.82 13.33 -10.53
C PHE A 78 -3.79 12.92 -11.99
N SER A 79 -2.83 12.08 -12.36
CA SER A 79 -2.91 11.39 -13.64
C SER A 79 -3.91 10.24 -13.51
N CYS A 80 -5.01 10.31 -14.25
CA CYS A 80 -5.95 9.21 -14.38
C CYS A 80 -5.75 8.58 -15.76
N TRP A 81 -5.63 7.26 -15.78
CA TRP A 81 -5.72 6.49 -17.02
C TRP A 81 -7.20 6.20 -17.25
N ASP A 82 -7.79 6.89 -18.23
CA ASP A 82 -9.14 6.58 -18.73
C ASP A 82 -9.05 5.87 -20.09
N GLU A 83 -10.17 5.39 -20.61
CA GLU A 83 -10.23 4.69 -21.91
C GLU A 83 -9.74 5.56 -23.09
N GLN A 84 -9.62 6.88 -22.92
CA GLN A 84 -9.17 7.85 -23.92
C GLN A 84 -7.75 8.37 -23.68
N GLY A 85 -7.02 7.82 -22.71
CA GLY A 85 -5.61 8.09 -22.44
C GLY A 85 -5.32 8.71 -21.07
N LYS A 86 -4.12 9.28 -20.93
CA LYS A 86 -3.68 9.95 -19.69
C LYS A 86 -4.30 11.34 -19.63
N LYS A 87 -5.30 11.53 -18.76
CA LYS A 87 -5.84 12.86 -18.45
C LYS A 87 -5.44 13.28 -17.05
N TRP A 88 -4.90 14.48 -16.94
CA TRP A 88 -4.66 15.11 -15.64
C TRP A 88 -5.97 15.70 -15.15
N LYS A 89 -6.41 15.31 -13.95
CA LYS A 89 -7.60 15.86 -13.30
C LYS A 89 -7.20 16.43 -11.96
N GLU A 90 -7.68 17.64 -11.69
CA GLU A 90 -7.59 18.21 -10.35
C GLU A 90 -8.53 17.45 -9.42
N ARG A 91 -8.02 17.05 -8.26
CA ARG A 91 -8.76 16.37 -7.20
C ARG A 91 -8.48 17.08 -5.89
N TYR A 92 -9.49 17.08 -5.04
CA TYR A 92 -9.31 17.57 -3.67
C TYR A 92 -8.80 16.42 -2.81
N THR A 93 -7.67 16.62 -2.13
CA THR A 93 -7.04 15.63 -1.29
C THR A 93 -7.08 16.05 0.16
N VAL A 94 -7.27 15.06 1.05
CA VAL A 94 -7.25 15.25 2.49
C VAL A 94 -6.38 14.17 3.10
N LEU A 95 -5.32 14.58 3.80
CA LEU A 95 -4.48 13.70 4.60
C LEU A 95 -4.96 13.77 6.04
N ARG A 96 -5.47 12.65 6.55
CA ARG A 96 -5.92 12.47 7.92
C ARG A 96 -4.76 12.20 8.87
N ARG A 97 -5.01 12.32 10.17
CA ARG A 97 -4.00 12.12 11.22
C ARG A 97 -3.61 10.66 11.42
N ASP A 98 -4.47 9.74 11.01
CA ASP A 98 -4.13 8.32 10.85
C ASP A 98 -3.34 8.02 9.56
N TYR A 99 -2.88 9.05 8.86
CA TYR A 99 -2.13 9.01 7.60
C TYR A 99 -2.89 8.38 6.42
N LYS A 100 -4.22 8.25 6.50
CA LYS A 100 -5.03 7.94 5.32
C LYS A 100 -5.08 9.15 4.39
N LEU A 101 -4.85 8.90 3.11
CA LEU A 101 -4.98 9.88 2.05
C LEU A 101 -6.32 9.67 1.34
N GLU A 102 -7.26 10.58 1.56
CA GLU A 102 -8.55 10.62 0.87
C GLU A 102 -8.45 11.48 -0.39
N ILE A 103 -9.00 10.96 -1.49
CA ILE A 103 -9.06 11.65 -2.77
C ILE A 103 -10.53 11.84 -3.14
N HIS A 104 -10.95 13.09 -3.21
CA HIS A 104 -12.30 13.55 -3.52
C HIS A 104 -12.35 14.14 -4.93
N ASP A 105 -13.52 14.10 -5.56
CA ASP A 105 -13.70 14.64 -6.90
C ASP A 105 -13.46 16.16 -6.94
N SER A 106 -13.99 16.89 -5.96
CA SER A 106 -13.76 18.34 -5.77
C SER A 106 -13.91 18.74 -4.29
N ILE A 107 -13.56 19.99 -3.97
CA ILE A 107 -13.80 20.55 -2.63
C ILE A 107 -15.30 20.56 -2.27
N GLU A 108 -16.17 20.75 -3.27
CA GLU A 108 -17.61 20.77 -3.04
C GLU A 108 -18.16 19.41 -2.64
N THR A 109 -17.68 18.32 -3.27
CA THR A 109 -18.11 16.98 -2.91
C THR A 109 -17.67 16.66 -1.48
N PHE A 110 -16.47 17.07 -1.10
CA PHE A 110 -15.97 16.94 0.25
C PHE A 110 -16.84 17.72 1.26
N ASN A 111 -17.12 19.01 0.99
CA ASN A 111 -17.93 19.84 1.88
C ASN A 111 -19.38 19.35 2.03
N ARG A 112 -19.93 18.68 1.01
CA ARG A 112 -21.24 18.02 1.06
C ARG A 112 -21.23 16.71 1.86
N GLY A 113 -20.08 16.29 2.39
CA GLY A 113 -19.93 15.02 3.12
C GLY A 113 -19.97 13.79 2.21
N ALA A 114 -19.67 13.93 0.92
CA ALA A 114 -19.61 12.79 0.02
C ALA A 114 -18.43 11.88 0.38
N ALA A 115 -18.59 10.57 0.16
CA ALA A 115 -17.51 9.62 0.36
C ALA A 115 -16.33 9.89 -0.59
N ALA A 116 -15.11 9.68 -0.09
CA ALA A 116 -13.92 9.76 -0.89
C ALA A 116 -13.99 8.75 -2.05
N LYS A 117 -13.50 9.17 -3.22
CA LYS A 117 -13.43 8.30 -4.40
C LYS A 117 -12.37 7.22 -4.26
N LEU A 118 -11.28 7.56 -3.56
CA LEU A 118 -10.20 6.64 -3.27
C LEU A 118 -9.62 7.00 -1.91
N VAL A 119 -9.34 5.98 -1.10
CA VAL A 119 -8.63 6.11 0.17
C VAL A 119 -7.39 5.25 0.09
N LEU A 120 -6.22 5.86 0.30
CA LEU A 120 -4.93 5.19 0.24
C LEU A 120 -4.28 5.17 1.63
N GLN A 121 -3.64 4.05 1.95
CA GLN A 121 -2.66 3.99 3.03
C GLN A 121 -1.25 3.97 2.43
N PRO A 122 -0.42 5.00 2.66
CA PRO A 122 0.90 5.11 2.04
C PRO A 122 1.93 4.08 2.54
N ALA A 123 1.57 3.17 3.46
CA ALA A 123 2.49 2.18 4.00
C ALA A 123 3.09 1.31 2.88
N GLY A 124 4.43 1.22 2.84
CA GLY A 124 5.17 0.51 1.78
C GLY A 124 5.26 1.26 0.44
N GLY A 125 4.69 2.47 0.35
CA GLY A 125 4.83 3.34 -0.81
C GLY A 125 6.20 4.02 -0.91
N VAL A 126 6.57 4.41 -2.12
CA VAL A 126 7.78 5.20 -2.40
C VAL A 126 7.37 6.47 -3.10
N VAL A 127 7.84 7.62 -2.60
CA VAL A 127 7.64 8.93 -3.24
C VAL A 127 8.72 9.12 -4.29
N LEU A 128 8.31 9.41 -5.52
CA LEU A 128 9.19 9.68 -6.65
C LEU A 128 8.83 11.05 -7.21
N THR A 129 9.84 11.87 -7.44
CA THR A 129 9.65 13.25 -7.91
C THR A 129 9.98 13.43 -9.38
N THR A 130 10.60 12.44 -10.01
CA THR A 130 10.93 12.47 -11.44
C THR A 130 10.29 11.31 -12.21
N GLU A 131 10.09 11.51 -13.51
CA GLU A 131 9.53 10.46 -14.36
C GLU A 131 10.55 9.35 -14.60
N GLU A 132 11.82 9.68 -14.69
CA GLU A 132 12.94 8.76 -14.88
C GLU A 132 13.03 7.77 -13.72
N GLU A 133 13.00 8.24 -12.47
CA GLU A 133 12.97 7.38 -11.28
C GLU A 133 11.77 6.42 -11.31
N SER A 134 10.60 6.93 -11.71
CA SER A 134 9.38 6.11 -11.83
C SER A 134 9.53 5.00 -12.86
N LYS A 135 10.19 5.28 -13.98
CA LYS A 135 10.39 4.33 -15.07
C LYS A 135 11.41 3.28 -14.66
N THR A 136 12.54 3.68 -14.09
CA THR A 136 13.59 2.77 -13.64
C THR A 136 13.09 1.84 -12.54
N LEU A 137 12.31 2.35 -11.58
CA LEU A 137 11.70 1.49 -10.55
C LEU A 137 10.76 0.47 -11.18
N LEU A 138 9.88 0.89 -12.09
CA LEU A 138 8.95 0.01 -12.78
C LEU A 138 9.67 -1.08 -13.58
N GLU A 139 10.71 -0.72 -14.33
CA GLU A 139 11.52 -1.68 -15.08
C GLU A 139 12.19 -2.70 -14.17
N LYS A 140 12.78 -2.27 -13.06
CA LYS A 140 13.40 -3.15 -12.05
C LYS A 140 12.38 -4.11 -11.43
N SER A 141 11.21 -3.61 -11.04
CA SER A 141 10.15 -4.42 -10.45
C SER A 141 9.61 -5.45 -11.45
N CYS A 142 9.37 -5.05 -12.70
CA CYS A 142 8.90 -5.97 -13.75
C CYS A 142 9.96 -7.04 -14.09
N ALA A 143 11.24 -6.68 -14.16
CA ALA A 143 12.32 -7.65 -14.39
C ALA A 143 12.41 -8.68 -13.25
N GLY A 144 12.23 -8.26 -12.00
CA GLY A 144 12.18 -9.16 -10.85
C GLY A 144 11.03 -10.16 -10.93
N ILE A 145 9.87 -9.74 -11.42
CA ILE A 145 8.69 -10.61 -11.62
C ILE A 145 8.95 -11.61 -12.75
N LEU A 146 9.51 -11.16 -13.88
CA LEU A 146 9.73 -12.01 -15.05
C LEU A 146 10.84 -13.05 -14.84
N ASN A 147 11.89 -12.70 -14.09
CA ASN A 147 12.99 -13.63 -13.80
C ASN A 147 12.60 -14.73 -12.79
N GLY A 148 11.60 -14.50 -11.94
CA GLY A 148 11.05 -15.52 -11.04
C GLY A 148 10.17 -16.58 -11.72
N ILE A 149 9.66 -16.29 -12.93
CA ILE A 149 8.76 -17.19 -13.69
C ILE A 149 9.52 -18.30 -14.42
N LEU A 150 10.84 -18.19 -14.58
CA LEU A 150 11.68 -19.18 -15.28
C LEU A 150 11.70 -20.57 -14.62
N HIS A 151 11.21 -20.73 -13.38
CA HIS A 151 11.06 -22.04 -12.74
C HIS A 151 9.71 -22.73 -12.95
N THR A 152 8.74 -22.10 -13.64
CA THR A 152 7.49 -22.76 -14.02
C THR A 152 7.12 -22.43 -15.46
N ASN A 153 7.43 -23.36 -16.36
CA ASN A 153 7.04 -23.33 -17.78
C ASN A 153 5.56 -22.96 -17.97
N THR A 154 5.27 -21.84 -18.64
CA THR A 154 4.58 -21.84 -19.95
C THR A 154 4.49 -20.45 -20.59
N LEU A 155 4.67 -20.45 -21.90
CA LEU A 155 4.62 -19.33 -22.84
C LEU A 155 3.46 -18.35 -22.64
N LEU A 156 3.79 -17.08 -22.36
CA LEU A 156 2.95 -15.93 -22.72
C LEU A 156 3.81 -14.93 -23.48
N LYS A 157 3.60 -14.86 -24.80
CA LYS A 157 3.98 -13.71 -25.62
C LYS A 157 3.26 -12.50 -25.02
N THR A 158 3.99 -11.69 -24.26
CA THR A 158 3.42 -10.54 -23.56
C THR A 158 3.69 -9.31 -24.40
N GLN A 159 2.65 -8.80 -25.08
CA GLN A 159 2.66 -7.40 -25.52
C GLN A 159 2.72 -6.49 -24.28
N PRO A 160 3.39 -5.32 -24.36
CA PRO A 160 3.62 -4.47 -23.20
C PRO A 160 2.29 -3.88 -22.70
N SER A 161 1.65 -4.57 -21.74
CA SER A 161 0.56 -4.03 -20.96
C SER A 161 1.17 -3.06 -19.93
N LYS A 162 0.86 -1.78 -20.11
CA LYS A 162 1.33 -0.70 -19.24
C LYS A 162 0.61 -0.81 -17.90
N CYS A 163 1.30 -1.37 -16.91
CA CYS A 163 0.87 -1.45 -15.53
C CYS A 163 0.49 -0.04 -15.04
N GLY A 164 -0.77 0.10 -14.62
CA GLY A 164 -1.34 1.34 -14.12
C GLY A 164 -0.82 1.68 -12.74
N SER A 165 0.42 2.19 -12.67
CA SER A 165 0.90 2.89 -11.48
C SER A 165 0.14 4.20 -11.39
N THR A 166 -0.66 4.37 -10.33
CA THR A 166 -1.23 5.67 -9.96
C THR A 166 -0.08 6.59 -9.61
N LYS A 167 0.37 7.39 -10.59
CA LYS A 167 1.40 8.41 -10.39
C LYS A 167 0.77 9.57 -9.60
N ILE A 168 1.14 9.69 -8.33
CA ILE A 168 1.07 10.97 -7.62
C ILE A 168 2.44 11.60 -7.82
N ILE A 169 2.56 12.45 -8.85
CA ILE A 169 3.71 13.35 -8.97
C ILE A 169 3.31 14.61 -8.19
N ILE A 170 4.03 14.91 -7.10
CA ILE A 170 3.93 16.19 -6.40
C ILE A 170 4.78 17.20 -7.15
#